data_AF-A0A9W6Z0A9-F1
#
_entry.id   AF-A0A9W6Z0A9-F1
#
_cell.length_a   1.000
_cell.length_b   1.000
_cell.length_c   1.000
_cell.angle_alpha   90.00
_cell.angle_beta   90.00
_cell.angle_gamma   90.00
#
_symmetry.space_group_name_H-M   'P 1'
#
loop_
_entity.id
_entity.type
_entity.pdbx_description
1 polymer ?
#
loop_
_entity_poly.entity_id
_entity_poly.type
_entity_poly.pdbx_seq_one_letter_code
_entity_poly.pdbx_strand_id
1 'polypeptide(L)'
;MATATVTATPTTTASPIGQLYAQNFWSPDDTTATDVLLTHFQKGVKTVDTLLLFYKERISIEEEYSKRLANLAKKCQLASSEAESSTLKQSLHLLNDETKQLSSTHASEATFLSSKVYKPLEDFSNKMKSNGKISETAIVKILKNKKSVETKVDQAAKKYEALFSKLSNYRTEQILLDETEAHRTQAKIQKTQNAMLEQRRLYFELVKQQHVVHERWQNEWFQACEEYQN
;
A
#
# COMPACT_ATOMS: atom_id res chain seq x y z
N MET A 1 -54.61 -13.66 3.60
CA MET A 1 -54.25 -12.24 3.81
C MET A 1 -53.54 -12.18 5.16
N ALA A 2 -52.33 -11.67 5.35
CA ALA A 2 -51.54 -10.73 4.57
C ALA A 2 -50.05 -11.09 4.63
N THR A 3 -49.35 -10.83 3.54
CA THR A 3 -47.89 -10.82 3.39
C THR A 3 -47.29 -9.63 4.13
N ALA A 4 -46.36 -9.88 5.05
CA ALA A 4 -45.53 -8.83 5.66
C ALA A 4 -44.20 -8.74 4.90
N THR A 5 -44.09 -7.74 4.05
CA THR A 5 -42.90 -7.37 3.30
C THR A 5 -41.89 -6.73 4.25
N VAL A 6 -40.75 -7.37 4.50
CA VAL A 6 -39.63 -6.76 5.23
C VAL A 6 -38.84 -5.91 4.24
N THR A 7 -39.06 -4.60 4.27
CA THR A 7 -38.20 -3.61 3.62
C THR A 7 -36.91 -3.48 4.41
N ALA A 8 -35.81 -4.02 3.88
CA ALA A 8 -34.47 -3.75 4.37
C ALA A 8 -34.05 -2.34 3.90
N THR A 9 -33.96 -1.40 4.85
CA THR A 9 -33.23 -0.14 4.64
C THR A 9 -31.72 -0.43 4.66
N PRO A 10 -30.93 0.14 3.73
CA PRO A 10 -29.48 0.03 3.78
C PRO A 10 -28.98 0.98 4.87
N THR A 11 -28.61 0.44 6.03
CA THR A 11 -27.91 1.21 7.05
C THR A 11 -26.49 1.43 6.54
N THR A 12 -26.24 2.62 5.98
CA THR A 12 -24.90 3.14 5.76
C THR A 12 -24.19 3.23 7.12
N THR A 13 -23.39 2.21 7.44
CA THR A 13 -22.52 2.25 8.60
C THR A 13 -21.40 3.25 8.33
N ALA A 14 -21.59 4.50 8.77
CA ALA A 14 -20.49 5.42 8.94
C ALA A 14 -19.52 4.80 9.96
N SER A 15 -18.32 4.42 9.51
CA SER A 15 -17.26 3.93 10.39
C SER A 15 -17.01 4.95 11.50
N PRO A 16 -16.90 4.53 12.78
CA PRO A 16 -16.62 5.43 13.87
C PRO A 16 -15.27 6.12 13.61
N ILE A 17 -15.18 7.39 13.98
CA ILE A 17 -14.10 8.37 13.70
C ILE A 17 -12.71 7.95 14.28
N GLY A 18 -12.52 6.68 14.65
CA GLY A 18 -11.28 6.14 15.23
C GLY A 18 -10.66 4.94 14.50
N GLN A 19 -11.18 4.51 13.34
CA GLN A 19 -10.66 3.33 12.63
C GLN A 19 -10.07 3.62 11.24
N LEU A 20 -10.05 4.88 10.79
CA LEU A 20 -9.53 5.23 9.48
C LEU A 20 -8.00 5.42 9.53
N TYR A 21 -7.27 4.77 8.64
CA TYR A 21 -5.83 4.93 8.51
C TYR A 21 -5.46 6.40 8.26
N ALA A 22 -6.23 7.08 7.41
CA ALA A 22 -6.00 8.46 7.02
C ALA A 22 -6.12 9.46 8.18
N GLN A 23 -6.73 9.07 9.31
CA GLN A 23 -6.86 9.92 10.51
C GLN A 23 -5.79 9.62 11.57
N ASN A 24 -5.17 8.44 11.53
CA ASN A 24 -4.33 7.93 12.64
C ASN A 24 -2.86 7.73 12.26
N PHE A 25 -2.53 7.63 10.97
CA PHE A 25 -1.16 7.37 10.49
C PHE A 25 -0.47 8.66 10.05
N TRP A 26 -0.22 9.56 11.00
CA TRP A 26 0.59 10.77 10.79
C TRP A 26 1.78 10.75 11.74
N SER A 27 2.94 11.23 11.30
CA SER A 27 4.12 11.39 12.15
C SER A 27 4.82 12.73 11.90
N PRO A 28 5.53 13.29 12.90
CA PRO A 28 6.20 14.58 12.75
C PRO A 28 7.27 14.62 11.66
N ASP A 29 7.88 13.46 11.37
CA ASP A 29 8.92 13.25 10.37
C ASP A 29 8.36 12.75 9.02
N ASP A 30 7.05 12.50 8.95
CA ASP A 30 6.27 11.82 7.90
C ASP A 30 6.74 10.40 7.49
N THR A 31 8.02 10.09 7.70
CA THR A 31 8.70 8.87 7.23
C THR A 31 8.30 7.67 8.09
N THR A 32 8.23 7.84 9.40
CA THR A 32 7.87 6.76 10.32
C THR A 32 6.46 6.22 10.04
N ALA A 33 5.46 7.10 9.89
CA ALA A 33 4.09 6.66 9.59
C ALA A 33 4.00 5.97 8.21
N THR A 34 4.69 6.50 7.20
CA THR A 34 4.70 5.91 5.85
C THR A 34 5.35 4.54 5.83
N ASP A 35 6.49 4.38 6.51
CA ASP A 35 7.24 3.13 6.55
C ASP A 35 6.44 2.03 7.25
N VAL A 36 5.75 2.36 8.35
CA VAL A 36 4.90 1.41 9.06
C VAL A 36 3.77 0.90 8.16
N LEU A 37 3.05 1.80 7.49
CA LEU A 37 1.90 1.42 6.66
C LEU A 37 2.32 0.66 5.40
N LEU A 38 3.39 1.11 4.73
CA LEU A 38 3.96 0.41 3.57
C LEU A 38 4.47 -0.99 3.94
N THR A 39 5.15 -1.12 5.07
CA THR A 39 5.60 -2.42 5.58
C THR A 39 4.42 -3.33 5.91
N HIS A 40 3.37 -2.80 6.53
CA HIS A 40 2.15 -3.55 6.81
C HIS A 40 1.49 -4.04 5.51
N PHE A 41 1.35 -3.17 4.53
CA PHE A 41 0.80 -3.53 3.21
C PHE A 41 1.62 -4.63 2.52
N GLN A 42 2.95 -4.50 2.51
CA GLN A 42 3.85 -5.51 1.95
C GLN A 42 3.74 -6.87 2.66
N LYS A 43 3.51 -6.89 3.98
CA LYS A 43 3.22 -8.13 4.72
C LYS A 43 1.90 -8.74 4.26
N GLY A 44 0.85 -7.93 4.08
CA GLY A 44 -0.43 -8.38 3.53
C GLY A 44 -0.29 -9.03 2.16
N VAL A 45 0.47 -8.41 1.24
CA VAL A 45 0.78 -8.98 -0.08
C VAL A 45 1.45 -10.36 0.04
N LYS A 46 2.43 -10.50 0.95
CA LYS A 46 3.11 -11.79 1.19
C LYS A 46 2.16 -12.87 1.72
N THR A 47 1.21 -12.50 2.58
CA THR A 47 0.18 -13.42 3.09
C THR A 47 -0.70 -13.92 1.95
N VAL A 48 -1.14 -13.04 1.05
CA VAL A 48 -1.93 -13.42 -0.13
C VAL A 48 -1.13 -14.34 -1.06
N ASP A 49 0.16 -14.06 -1.27
CA ASP A 49 1.02 -14.92 -2.08
C ASP A 49 1.21 -16.32 -1.49
N THR A 50 1.30 -16.40 -0.16
CA THR A 50 1.34 -17.69 0.55
C THR A 50 0.02 -18.45 0.39
N LEU A 51 -1.12 -17.74 0.44
CA LEU A 51 -2.44 -18.34 0.21
C LEU A 51 -2.59 -18.86 -1.23
N LEU A 52 -2.08 -18.12 -2.21
CA LEU A 52 -2.04 -18.57 -3.61
C LEU A 52 -1.21 -19.85 -3.75
N LEU A 53 -0.02 -19.89 -3.14
CA LEU A 53 0.81 -21.09 -3.14
C LEU A 53 0.08 -22.28 -2.51
N PHE A 54 -0.57 -22.05 -1.36
CA PHE A 54 -1.36 -23.08 -0.69
C PHE A 54 -2.45 -23.68 -1.61
N TYR A 55 -3.25 -22.84 -2.27
CA TYR A 55 -4.30 -23.34 -3.17
C TYR A 55 -3.74 -24.01 -4.41
N LYS A 56 -2.60 -23.55 -4.94
CA LYS A 56 -1.92 -24.20 -6.07
C LYS A 56 -1.50 -25.62 -5.71
N GLU A 57 -0.88 -25.81 -4.55
CA GLU A 57 -0.50 -27.14 -4.06
C GLU A 57 -1.73 -28.00 -3.77
N ARG A 58 -2.76 -27.43 -3.12
CA ARG A 58 -4.03 -28.14 -2.86
C ARG A 58 -4.67 -28.65 -4.15
N ILE A 59 -4.76 -27.81 -5.19
CA ILE A 59 -5.31 -28.22 -6.50
C ILE A 59 -4.48 -29.36 -7.10
N SER A 60 -3.14 -29.27 -7.05
CA SER A 60 -2.26 -30.32 -7.55
C SER A 60 -2.48 -31.66 -6.84
N ILE A 61 -2.68 -31.63 -5.52
CA ILE A 61 -2.98 -32.83 -4.73
C ILE A 61 -4.30 -33.46 -5.17
N GLU A 62 -5.36 -32.67 -5.35
CA GLU A 62 -6.67 -33.16 -5.80
C GLU A 62 -6.60 -33.76 -7.21
N GLU A 63 -5.89 -33.12 -8.13
CA GLU A 63 -5.69 -33.66 -9.48
C GLU A 63 -4.92 -34.98 -9.47
N GLU A 64 -3.86 -35.06 -8.66
CA GLU A 64 -3.06 -36.27 -8.55
C GLU A 64 -3.86 -37.41 -7.92
N TYR A 65 -4.63 -37.12 -6.87
CA TYR A 65 -5.50 -38.10 -6.22
C TYR A 65 -6.55 -38.64 -7.18
N SER A 66 -7.24 -37.76 -7.90
CA SER A 66 -8.19 -38.14 -8.95
C SER A 66 -7.55 -39.04 -10.02
N LYS A 67 -6.37 -38.66 -10.54
CA LYS A 67 -5.64 -39.44 -11.56
C LYS A 67 -5.23 -40.81 -11.02
N ARG A 68 -4.76 -40.89 -9.77
CA ARG A 68 -4.39 -42.15 -9.12
C ARG A 68 -5.60 -43.07 -8.93
N LEU A 69 -6.75 -42.55 -8.51
CA LEU A 69 -8.01 -43.32 -8.40
C LEU A 69 -8.52 -43.81 -9.77
N ALA A 70 -8.49 -42.97 -10.81
CA ALA A 70 -8.87 -43.37 -12.17
C ALA A 70 -8.00 -44.52 -12.69
N ASN A 71 -6.69 -44.44 -12.44
CA ASN A 71 -5.74 -45.48 -12.82
C ASN A 71 -5.94 -46.77 -12.01
N LEU A 72 -6.26 -46.67 -10.72
CA LEU A 72 -6.59 -47.82 -9.87
C LEU A 72 -7.81 -48.57 -10.41
N ALA A 73 -8.91 -47.84 -10.68
CA ALA A 73 -10.14 -48.42 -11.22
C ALA A 73 -9.93 -49.09 -12.60
N LYS A 74 -9.05 -48.52 -13.44
CA LYS A 74 -8.70 -49.12 -14.74
C LYS A 74 -7.82 -50.36 -14.64
N LYS A 75 -6.89 -50.40 -13.69
CA LYS A 75 -5.93 -51.50 -13.53
C LYS A 75 -6.52 -52.70 -12.80
N CYS A 76 -7.31 -52.46 -11.76
CA CYS A 76 -7.78 -53.54 -10.89
C CYS A 76 -8.92 -54.36 -11.47
N GLN A 77 -9.63 -53.89 -12.52
CA GLN A 77 -10.73 -54.57 -13.25
C GLN A 77 -11.28 -55.80 -12.52
N LEU A 78 -11.81 -55.59 -11.31
CA LEU A 78 -12.02 -56.69 -10.34
C LEU A 78 -13.03 -57.72 -10.85
N ALA A 79 -13.86 -57.33 -11.81
CA ALA A 79 -14.90 -58.15 -12.40
C ALA A 79 -14.47 -58.99 -13.62
N SER A 80 -13.20 -58.93 -14.05
CA SER A 80 -12.68 -59.79 -15.13
C SER A 80 -12.21 -61.17 -14.64
N SER A 81 -12.33 -61.46 -13.33
CA SER A 81 -12.11 -62.80 -12.78
C SER A 81 -13.20 -63.76 -13.25
N GLU A 82 -12.81 -64.81 -13.97
CA GLU A 82 -13.71 -65.82 -14.57
C GLU A 82 -14.39 -66.75 -13.54
N ALA A 83 -14.12 -66.60 -12.24
CA ALA A 83 -14.43 -67.61 -11.23
C ALA A 83 -15.47 -67.19 -10.16
N GLU A 84 -16.23 -66.10 -10.34
CA GLU A 84 -17.06 -65.56 -9.25
C GLU A 84 -18.58 -65.72 -9.41
N SER A 85 -19.24 -66.03 -8.28
CA SER A 85 -20.70 -66.06 -8.13
C SER A 85 -21.34 -64.72 -8.53
N SER A 86 -22.52 -64.77 -9.15
CA SER A 86 -23.18 -63.62 -9.79
C SER A 86 -23.37 -62.40 -8.87
N THR A 87 -23.63 -62.59 -7.58
CA THR A 87 -23.81 -61.51 -6.60
C THR A 87 -22.50 -60.88 -6.15
N LEU A 88 -21.42 -61.66 -6.02
CA LEU A 88 -20.10 -61.14 -5.67
C LEU A 88 -19.54 -60.29 -6.81
N LYS A 89 -19.73 -60.74 -8.07
CA LYS A 89 -19.37 -59.98 -9.26
C LYS A 89 -20.07 -58.61 -9.31
N GLN A 90 -21.34 -58.53 -8.93
CA GLN A 90 -22.07 -57.26 -8.82
C GLN A 90 -21.46 -56.33 -7.77
N SER A 91 -21.11 -56.85 -6.59
CA SER A 91 -20.44 -56.07 -5.54
C SER A 91 -19.07 -55.54 -5.98
N LEU A 92 -18.28 -56.34 -6.71
CA LEU A 92 -16.99 -55.90 -7.26
C LEU A 92 -17.14 -54.85 -8.37
N HIS A 93 -18.17 -54.95 -9.21
CA HIS A 93 -18.51 -53.91 -10.17
C HIS A 93 -18.87 -52.60 -9.46
N LEU A 94 -19.74 -52.67 -8.45
CA LEU A 94 -20.14 -51.50 -7.66
C LEU A 94 -18.93 -50.81 -7.01
N LEU A 95 -18.03 -51.57 -6.40
CA LEU A 95 -16.79 -51.04 -5.81
C LEU A 95 -15.93 -50.29 -6.85
N ASN A 96 -15.80 -50.85 -8.06
CA ASN A 96 -15.03 -50.21 -9.12
C ASN A 96 -15.71 -48.91 -9.61
N ASP A 97 -17.03 -48.91 -9.73
CA ASP A 97 -17.79 -47.75 -10.19
C ASP A 97 -17.80 -46.62 -9.14
N GLU A 98 -17.93 -46.94 -7.85
CA GLU A 98 -17.75 -45.98 -6.76
C GLU A 98 -16.34 -45.35 -6.77
N THR A 99 -15.31 -46.15 -7.06
CA THR A 99 -13.93 -45.65 -7.19
C THR A 99 -13.78 -44.68 -8.37
N LYS A 100 -14.43 -44.96 -9.50
CA LYS A 100 -14.46 -44.03 -10.66
C LYS A 100 -15.25 -42.76 -10.34
N GLN A 101 -16.37 -42.90 -9.64
CA GLN A 101 -17.18 -41.76 -9.22
C GLN A 101 -16.38 -40.85 -8.29
N LEU A 102 -15.69 -41.39 -7.30
CA LEU A 102 -14.82 -40.64 -6.42
C LEU A 102 -13.72 -39.90 -7.20
N SER A 103 -13.05 -40.59 -8.13
CA SER A 103 -12.08 -39.96 -9.04
C SER A 103 -12.67 -38.75 -9.78
N SER A 104 -13.88 -38.90 -10.33
CA SER A 104 -14.57 -37.82 -11.03
C SER A 104 -14.93 -36.66 -10.11
N THR A 105 -15.36 -36.93 -8.88
CA THR A 105 -15.67 -35.91 -7.88
C THR A 105 -14.44 -35.08 -7.54
N HIS A 106 -13.29 -35.71 -7.26
CA HIS A 106 -12.04 -35.00 -6.97
C HIS A 106 -11.52 -34.20 -8.19
N ALA A 107 -11.68 -34.70 -9.42
CA ALA A 107 -11.37 -33.91 -10.62
C ALA A 107 -12.25 -32.65 -10.73
N SER A 108 -13.54 -32.78 -10.42
CA SER A 108 -14.47 -31.65 -10.40
C SER A 108 -14.13 -30.66 -9.29
N GLU A 109 -13.72 -31.13 -8.11
CA GLU A 109 -13.28 -30.27 -7.01
C GLU A 109 -12.01 -29.50 -7.38
N ALA A 110 -11.00 -30.15 -7.98
CA ALA A 110 -9.80 -29.46 -8.46
C ALA A 110 -10.14 -28.34 -9.46
N THR A 111 -11.06 -28.62 -10.39
CA THR A 111 -11.56 -27.64 -11.38
C THR A 111 -12.31 -26.49 -10.70
N PHE A 112 -13.13 -26.80 -9.69
CA PHE A 112 -13.84 -25.81 -8.89
C PHE A 112 -12.86 -24.91 -8.12
N LEU A 113 -11.89 -25.48 -7.42
CA LEU A 113 -10.87 -24.73 -6.68
C LEU A 113 -10.06 -23.83 -7.61
N SER A 114 -9.67 -24.33 -8.79
CA SER A 114 -8.95 -23.55 -9.80
C SER A 114 -9.77 -22.33 -10.28
N SER A 115 -11.03 -22.55 -10.67
CA SER A 115 -11.86 -21.50 -11.29
C SER A 115 -12.56 -20.55 -10.31
N LYS A 116 -12.99 -21.05 -9.14
CA LYS A 116 -13.81 -20.29 -8.18
C LYS A 116 -13.03 -19.74 -7.00
N VAL A 117 -11.83 -20.26 -6.73
CA VAL A 117 -11.01 -19.84 -5.59
C VAL A 117 -9.68 -19.26 -6.06
N TYR A 118 -8.87 -20.06 -6.76
CA TYR A 118 -7.54 -19.66 -7.16
C TYR A 118 -7.55 -18.47 -8.14
N LYS A 119 -8.34 -18.55 -9.21
CA LYS A 119 -8.37 -17.49 -10.23
C LYS A 119 -8.82 -16.13 -9.68
N PRO A 120 -9.92 -16.02 -8.91
CA PRO A 120 -10.31 -14.75 -8.28
C PRO A 120 -9.26 -14.24 -7.28
N LEU A 121 -8.61 -15.13 -6.52
CA LEU A 121 -7.56 -14.75 -5.59
C LEU A 121 -6.31 -14.24 -6.32
N GLU A 122 -5.95 -14.83 -7.45
CA GLU A 122 -4.84 -14.40 -8.30
C GLU A 122 -5.11 -13.01 -8.86
N ASP A 123 -6.31 -12.78 -9.40
CA ASP A 123 -6.72 -11.49 -9.93
C ASP A 123 -6.73 -10.41 -8.83
N PHE A 124 -7.20 -10.76 -7.63
CA PHE A 124 -7.13 -9.89 -6.45
C PHE A 124 -5.67 -9.56 -6.06
N SER A 125 -4.79 -10.55 -5.98
CA SER A 125 -3.36 -10.34 -5.66
C SER A 125 -2.69 -9.42 -6.68
N ASN A 126 -2.95 -9.64 -7.96
CA ASN A 126 -2.40 -8.81 -9.04
C ASN A 126 -2.91 -7.36 -8.95
N LYS A 127 -4.21 -7.17 -8.71
CA LYS A 127 -4.79 -5.83 -8.51
C LYS A 127 -4.18 -5.15 -7.30
N MET A 128 -4.13 -5.83 -6.15
CA MET A 128 -3.53 -5.32 -4.92
C MET A 128 -2.08 -4.88 -5.15
N LYS A 129 -1.24 -5.72 -5.77
CA LYS A 129 0.16 -5.39 -6.08
C LYS A 129 0.28 -4.17 -7.00
N SER A 130 -0.53 -4.11 -8.06
CA SER A 130 -0.50 -3.01 -9.03
C SER A 130 -0.89 -1.67 -8.39
N ASN A 131 -1.99 -1.65 -7.64
CA ASN A 131 -2.47 -0.47 -6.94
C ASN A 131 -1.45 -0.02 -5.89
N GLY A 132 -1.02 -0.95 -5.04
CA GLY A 132 -0.05 -0.64 -3.98
C GLY A 132 1.26 -0.08 -4.52
N LYS A 133 1.70 -0.51 -5.71
CA LYS A 133 2.91 0.02 -6.35
C LYS A 133 2.74 1.44 -6.88
N ILE A 134 1.55 1.77 -7.41
CA ILE A 134 1.22 3.11 -7.86
C ILE A 134 1.24 4.07 -6.67
N SER A 135 0.56 3.72 -5.59
CA SER A 135 0.48 4.54 -4.37
C SER A 135 1.86 4.71 -3.70
N GLU A 136 2.63 3.62 -3.59
CA GLU A 136 4.01 3.66 -3.05
C GLU A 136 4.90 4.63 -3.87
N THR A 137 4.81 4.57 -5.21
CA THR A 137 5.60 5.43 -6.09
C THR A 137 5.20 6.91 -5.94
N ALA A 138 3.91 7.19 -5.80
CA ALA A 138 3.41 8.54 -5.56
C ALA A 138 3.93 9.10 -4.23
N ILE A 139 3.76 8.35 -3.13
CA ILE A 139 4.20 8.70 -1.77
C ILE A 139 5.71 9.00 -1.74
N VAL A 140 6.53 8.10 -2.27
CA VAL A 140 8.00 8.28 -2.28
C VAL A 140 8.40 9.53 -3.07
N LYS A 141 7.73 9.81 -4.18
CA LYS A 141 8.00 11.00 -5.02
C LYS A 141 7.64 12.29 -4.29
N ILE A 142 6.47 12.37 -3.66
CA ILE A 142 6.02 13.58 -2.98
C ILE A 142 6.84 13.84 -1.71
N LEU A 143 7.19 12.81 -0.93
CA LEU A 143 8.09 12.94 0.23
C LEU A 143 9.47 13.46 -0.17
N LYS A 144 10.04 12.94 -1.26
CA LYS A 144 11.32 13.43 -1.78
C LYS A 144 11.24 14.90 -2.18
N ASN A 145 10.15 15.31 -2.84
CA ASN A 145 9.93 16.71 -3.21
C ASN A 145 9.77 17.60 -1.97
N LYS A 146 8.94 17.19 -1.01
CA LYS A 146 8.71 17.88 0.26
C LYS A 146 10.02 18.12 1.01
N LYS A 147 10.81 17.07 1.22
CA LYS A 147 12.13 17.16 1.87
C LYS A 147 13.10 18.09 1.13
N SER A 148 13.05 18.09 -0.21
CA SER A 148 13.87 19.01 -1.02
C SER A 148 13.46 20.47 -0.80
N VAL A 149 12.16 20.77 -0.77
CA VAL A 149 11.65 22.12 -0.53
C VAL A 149 11.94 22.57 0.91
N GLU A 150 11.72 21.71 1.90
CA GLU A 150 12.06 21.98 3.31
C GLU A 150 13.53 22.35 3.49
N THR A 151 14.42 21.61 2.82
CA THR A 151 15.86 21.90 2.84
C THR A 151 16.17 23.29 2.25
N LYS A 152 15.49 23.68 1.16
CA LYS A 152 15.66 25.02 0.55
C LYS A 152 15.15 26.13 1.46
N VAL A 153 14.01 25.90 2.12
CA VAL A 153 13.40 26.85 3.08
C VAL A 153 14.34 27.06 4.27
N ASP A 154 14.85 25.98 4.88
CA ASP A 154 15.80 26.04 6.00
C ASP A 154 17.10 26.78 5.62
N GLN A 155 17.65 26.48 4.44
CA GLN A 155 18.82 27.21 3.92
C GLN A 155 18.53 28.69 3.69
N ALA A 156 17.34 29.03 3.19
CA ALA A 156 16.95 30.41 2.95
C ALA A 156 16.73 31.18 4.26
N ALA A 157 16.16 30.53 5.28
CA ALA A 157 16.00 31.06 6.64
C ALA A 157 17.36 31.34 7.28
N LYS A 158 18.27 30.36 7.29
CA LYS A 158 19.64 30.51 7.84
C LYS A 158 20.41 31.65 7.17
N LYS A 159 20.29 31.80 5.84
CA LYS A 159 20.90 32.92 5.12
C LYS A 159 20.31 34.27 5.51
N TYR A 160 18.99 34.35 5.67
CA TYR A 160 18.31 35.56 6.14
C TYR A 160 18.77 35.95 7.55
N GLU A 161 18.80 34.99 8.49
CA GLU A 161 19.26 35.20 9.86
C GLU A 161 20.73 35.65 9.92
N ALA A 162 21.61 35.05 9.12
CA ALA A 162 23.00 35.46 9.02
C ALA A 162 23.15 36.91 8.50
N LEU A 163 22.36 37.30 7.50
CA LEU A 163 22.34 38.68 6.99
C LEU A 163 21.79 39.67 8.01
N PHE A 164 20.77 39.28 8.77
CA PHE A 164 20.21 40.09 9.85
C PHE A 164 21.23 40.31 10.98
N SER A 165 21.88 39.24 11.45
CA SER A 165 22.94 39.32 12.46
C SER A 165 24.10 40.21 11.99
N LYS A 166 24.54 40.05 10.73
CA LYS A 166 25.57 40.89 10.12
C LYS A 166 25.16 42.37 10.04
N LEU A 167 23.91 42.64 9.67
CA LEU A 167 23.36 44.00 9.64
C LEU A 167 23.33 44.62 11.04
N SER A 168 22.94 43.84 12.06
CA SER A 168 22.93 44.27 13.45
C SER A 168 24.35 44.64 13.92
N ASN A 169 25.34 43.81 13.62
CA ASN A 169 26.74 44.07 13.98
C ASN A 169 27.25 45.37 13.33
N TYR A 170 27.00 45.58 12.03
CA TYR A 170 27.40 46.83 11.37
C TYR A 170 26.70 48.07 11.95
N ARG A 171 25.44 47.96 12.37
CA ARG A 171 24.73 49.06 13.05
C ARG A 171 25.33 49.34 14.43
N THR A 172 25.69 48.31 15.19
CA THR A 172 26.36 48.48 16.49
C THR A 172 27.75 49.09 16.31
N GLU A 173 28.55 48.59 15.36
CA GLU A 173 29.87 49.15 15.03
C GLU A 173 29.78 50.62 14.64
N GLN A 174 28.78 51.01 13.83
CA GLN A 174 28.58 52.40 13.42
C GLN A 174 28.42 53.39 14.60
N ILE A 175 27.82 52.95 15.70
CA ILE A 175 27.61 53.79 16.90
C ILE A 175 28.93 54.09 17.62
N LEU A 176 29.94 53.23 17.46
CA LEU A 176 31.23 53.31 18.17
C LEU A 176 32.33 53.99 17.34
N LEU A 177 32.05 54.35 16.09
CA LEU A 177 33.03 54.88 15.13
C LEU A 177 32.98 56.40 15.02
N ASP A 178 34.08 57.02 14.60
CA ASP A 178 34.11 58.45 14.28
C ASP A 178 33.26 58.76 13.03
N GLU A 179 32.95 60.04 12.78
CA GLU A 179 32.06 60.45 11.68
C GLU A 179 32.54 59.99 10.28
N THR A 180 33.85 59.89 10.08
CA THR A 180 34.45 59.51 8.78
C THR A 180 34.35 58.01 8.56
N GLU A 181 34.62 57.22 9.60
CA GLU A 181 34.50 55.76 9.58
C GLU A 181 33.03 55.31 9.59
N ALA A 182 32.16 56.03 10.30
CA ALA A 182 30.71 55.83 10.30
C ALA A 182 30.09 56.00 8.90
N HIS A 183 30.57 56.97 8.11
CA HIS A 183 30.12 57.18 6.74
C HIS A 183 30.54 56.02 5.81
N ARG A 184 31.73 55.43 6.01
CA ARG A 184 32.17 54.23 5.27
C ARG A 184 31.36 52.99 5.63
N THR A 185 30.98 52.85 6.89
CA THR A 185 30.15 51.74 7.38
C THR A 185 28.70 51.84 6.89
N GLN A 186 28.19 53.05 6.67
CA GLN A 186 26.84 53.28 6.12
C GLN A 186 26.60 52.58 4.77
N ALA A 187 27.58 52.60 3.86
CA ALA A 187 27.47 51.91 2.57
C ALA A 187 27.38 50.38 2.73
N LYS A 188 28.09 49.80 3.72
CA LYS A 188 28.01 48.37 4.05
C LYS A 188 26.63 48.01 4.62
N ILE A 189 26.09 48.85 5.51
CA ILE A 189 24.74 48.70 6.07
C ILE A 189 23.69 48.66 4.95
N GLN A 190 23.72 49.64 4.03
CA GLN A 190 22.76 49.69 2.92
C GLN A 190 22.87 48.47 2.01
N LYS A 191 24.08 48.05 1.65
CA LYS A 191 24.31 46.85 0.84
C LYS A 191 23.79 45.57 1.52
N THR A 192 24.10 45.38 2.80
CA THR A 192 23.62 44.22 3.57
C THR A 192 22.10 44.26 3.78
N GLN A 193 21.52 45.43 4.01
CA GLN A 193 20.08 45.61 4.12
C GLN A 193 19.37 45.23 2.80
N ASN A 194 19.86 45.66 1.65
CA ASN A 194 19.27 45.30 0.35
C ASN A 194 19.36 43.78 0.10
N ALA A 195 20.52 43.17 0.39
CA ALA A 195 20.69 41.72 0.28
C ALA A 195 19.74 40.95 1.23
N MET A 196 19.55 41.45 2.46
CA MET A 196 18.62 40.88 3.43
C MET A 196 17.17 40.96 2.95
N LEU A 197 16.75 42.10 2.39
CA LEU A 197 15.40 42.28 1.85
C LEU A 197 15.13 41.37 0.66
N GLU A 198 16.12 41.16 -0.21
CA GLU A 198 15.99 40.22 -1.32
C GLU A 198 15.92 38.77 -0.84
N GLN A 199 16.77 38.40 0.13
CA GLN A 199 16.72 37.08 0.75
C GLN A 199 15.39 36.83 1.47
N ARG A 200 14.78 37.86 2.08
CA ARG A 200 13.45 37.79 2.69
C ARG A 200 12.37 37.48 1.66
N ARG A 201 12.42 38.10 0.47
CA ARG A 201 11.47 37.81 -0.62
C ARG A 201 11.60 36.36 -1.09
N LEU A 202 12.83 35.90 -1.31
CA LEU A 202 13.10 34.50 -1.68
C LEU A 202 12.60 33.52 -0.61
N TYR A 203 12.89 33.79 0.66
CA TYR A 203 12.42 32.96 1.76
C TYR A 203 10.90 32.88 1.80
N PHE A 204 10.20 34.02 1.68
CA PHE A 204 8.74 34.06 1.63
C PHE A 204 8.16 33.25 0.48
N GLU A 205 8.76 33.33 -0.71
CA GLU A 205 8.32 32.54 -1.87
C GLU A 205 8.54 31.04 -1.67
N LEU A 206 9.67 30.64 -1.08
CA LEU A 206 9.93 29.23 -0.75
C LEU A 206 8.96 28.70 0.30
N VAL A 207 8.57 29.50 1.31
CA VAL A 207 7.56 29.11 2.30
C VAL A 207 6.19 28.92 1.64
N LYS A 208 5.81 29.77 0.68
CA LYS A 208 4.58 29.56 -0.11
C LYS A 208 4.63 28.25 -0.89
N GLN A 209 5.74 27.97 -1.55
CA GLN A 209 5.93 26.71 -2.28
C GLN A 209 5.88 25.50 -1.35
N GLN A 210 6.47 25.61 -0.15
CA GLN A 210 6.40 24.56 0.87
C GLN A 210 4.96 24.27 1.28
N HIS A 211 4.15 25.31 1.49
CA HIS A 211 2.75 25.14 1.86
C HIS A 211 1.96 24.37 0.79
N VAL A 212 2.12 24.73 -0.49
CA VAL A 212 1.48 24.02 -1.61
C VAL A 212 1.91 22.54 -1.67
N VAL A 213 3.20 22.27 -1.47
CA VAL A 213 3.71 20.88 -1.44
C VAL A 213 3.19 20.12 -0.23
N HIS A 214 3.01 20.80 0.91
CA HIS A 214 2.46 20.21 2.13
C HIS A 214 0.98 19.82 1.98
N GLU A 215 0.14 20.69 1.40
CA GLU A 215 -1.26 20.36 1.12
C GLU A 215 -1.37 19.17 0.15
N ARG A 216 -0.53 19.18 -0.90
CA ARG A 216 -0.46 18.07 -1.84
C ARG A 216 -0.05 16.77 -1.16
N TRP A 217 0.94 16.82 -0.28
CA TRP A 217 1.35 15.68 0.54
C TRP A 217 0.18 15.15 1.36
N GLN A 218 -0.53 16.03 2.07
CA GLN A 218 -1.66 15.63 2.90
C GLN A 218 -2.75 14.92 2.09
N ASN A 219 -3.08 15.44 0.91
CA ASN A 219 -4.10 14.85 0.03
C ASN A 219 -3.64 13.50 -0.55
N GLU A 220 -2.41 13.41 -1.06
CA GLU A 220 -1.88 12.14 -1.61
C GLU A 220 -1.75 11.07 -0.51
N TRP A 221 -1.33 11.46 0.69
CA TRP A 221 -1.24 10.54 1.82
C TRP A 221 -2.60 10.07 2.31
N PHE A 222 -3.58 10.97 2.41
CA PHE A 222 -4.95 10.62 2.77
C PHE A 222 -5.52 9.58 1.80
N GLN A 223 -5.39 9.81 0.49
CA GLN A 223 -5.85 8.87 -0.54
C GLN A 223 -5.13 7.52 -0.43
N ALA A 224 -3.82 7.52 -0.25
CA ALA A 224 -3.08 6.27 -0.10
C ALA A 224 -3.49 5.49 1.16
N CYS A 225 -3.77 6.17 2.27
CA CYS A 225 -4.29 5.53 3.47
C CYS A 225 -5.66 4.89 3.25
N GLU A 226 -6.57 5.54 2.53
CA GLU A 226 -7.86 4.95 2.15
C GLU A 226 -7.68 3.74 1.21
N GLU A 227 -6.76 3.83 0.26
CA GLU A 227 -6.45 2.73 -0.66
C GLU A 227 -5.83 1.51 0.06
N TYR A 228 -4.97 1.74 1.07
CA TYR A 228 -4.37 0.64 1.83
C TYR A 228 -5.31 0.00 2.85
N GLN A 229 -6.38 0.70 3.21
CA GLN A 229 -7.39 0.19 4.14
C GLN A 229 -8.47 -0.65 3.45
N ASN A 230 -8.77 -0.36 2.17
CA ASN A 230 -9.81 -1.01 1.37
C ASN A 230 -9.28 -2.19 0.55
#